data_AF-A0A0T7G3F7-F1
#
_entry.id   AF-A0A0T7G3F7-F1
#
_cell.length_a   1.000
_cell.length_b   1.000
_cell.length_c   1.000
_cell.angle_alpha   90.00
_cell.angle_beta   90.00
_cell.angle_gamma   90.00
#
_symmetry.space_group_name_H-M   'P 1'
#
loop_
_entity.id
_entity.type
_entity.pdbx_description
1 polymer ?
#
loop_
_entity_poly.entity_id
_entity_poly.type
_entity_poly.pdbx_seq_one_letter_code
_entity_poly.pdbx_strand_id
1 'polypeptide(L)' 'QTLATVEAMKMENVLKAERRGIVKHVTASQGQSLAVDELIMEFE' A
#
# COMPACT_ATOMS: atom_id res chain seq x y z
N GLN A 1 -4.04 11.69 1.55
CA GLN A 1 -5.09 10.79 1.00
C GLN A 1 -4.76 9.38 1.44
N THR A 2 -5.74 8.64 1.96
CA THR A 2 -5.56 7.22 2.30
C THR A 2 -5.46 6.41 1.02
N LEU A 3 -4.47 5.52 0.94
CA LEU A 3 -4.21 4.69 -0.24
C LEU A 3 -4.63 3.24 -0.02
N ALA A 4 -4.22 2.68 1.12
CA ALA A 4 -4.50 1.29 1.48
C ALA A 4 -4.47 1.13 3.01
N THR A 5 -5.07 0.04 3.48
CA THR A 5 -4.96 -0.43 4.86
C THR A 5 -4.30 -1.81 4.83
N VAL A 6 -3.30 -2.00 5.68
CA VAL A 6 -2.57 -3.26 5.83
C VAL A 6 -2.82 -3.80 7.22
N GLU A 7 -3.18 -5.06 7.33
CA GLU A 7 -3.29 -5.74 8.62
C GLU A 7 -1.95 -6.38 8.99
N ALA A 8 -1.43 -6.04 10.17
CA ALA A 8 -0.24 -6.64 10.74
C ALA A 8 -0.50 -6.98 12.21
N MET A 9 -0.40 -8.27 12.57
CA MET A 9 -0.56 -8.75 13.96
C MET A 9 -1.86 -8.28 14.65
N LYS A 10 -3.01 -8.37 13.98
CA LYS A 10 -4.34 -7.89 14.43
C LYS A 10 -4.45 -6.37 14.56
N MET A 11 -3.50 -5.63 14.00
CA MET A 11 -3.50 -4.17 13.97
C MET A 11 -3.63 -3.69 12.52
N GLU A 12 -4.45 -2.67 12.30
CA GLU A 12 -4.60 -2.05 10.99
C GLU A 12 -3.70 -0.82 10.85
N ASN A 13 -2.88 -0.80 9.80
CA ASN A 13 -1.97 0.29 9.48
C ASN A 13 -2.43 0.96 8.19
N VAL A 14 -2.58 2.28 8.23
CA VAL A 14 -3.04 3.06 7.08
C VAL A 14 -1.84 3.61 6.30
N LEU A 15 -1.73 3.23 5.02
CA LEU A 15 -0.76 3.80 4.09
C LEU A 15 -1.34 5.08 3.48
N LYS A 16 -0.53 6.14 3.49
CA LYS A 16 -0.90 7.47 2.99
C LYS A 16 0.08 7.90 1.90
N ALA A 17 -0.43 8.64 0.92
CA ALA A 17 0.42 9.26 -0.08
C ALA A 17 1.33 10.31 0.58
N GLU A 18 2.63 10.19 0.39
CA GLU A 18 3.63 11.15 0.88
C GLU A 18 3.57 12.48 0.11
N ARG A 19 3.29 12.41 -1.19
CA ARG A 19 3.16 13.55 -2.09
C ARG A 19 1.98 13.39 -3.04
N ARG A 20 1.60 14.47 -3.72
CA ARG A 20 0.66 14.40 -4.84
C ARG A 20 1.34 13.74 -6.03
N GLY A 21 0.62 12.85 -6.70
CA GLY A 21 1.10 12.11 -7.87
C GLY A 21 -0.01 11.25 -8.45
N ILE A 22 0.27 10.61 -9.57
CA ILE A 22 -0.66 9.70 -10.25
C ILE A 22 -0.18 8.27 -9.99
N VAL A 23 -1.13 7.38 -9.66
CA VAL A 23 -0.84 5.96 -9.50
C VAL A 23 -0.57 5.36 -10.87
N LYS A 24 0.64 4.85 -11.08
CA LYS A 24 1.05 4.21 -12.33
C LYS A 24 0.66 2.74 -12.36
N HIS A 25 0.91 2.03 -11.27
CA HIS A 25 0.68 0.60 -11.17
C HIS A 25 0.44 0.16 -9.72
N VAL A 26 -0.37 -0.88 -9.53
CA VAL A 26 -0.63 -1.52 -8.23
C VAL A 26 -0.29 -3.01 -8.37
N THR A 27 0.74 -3.45 -7.66
CA THR A 27 1.21 -4.85 -7.67
C THR A 27 0.53 -5.71 -6.61
N ALA A 28 0.00 -5.08 -5.55
CA ALA A 28 -0.66 -5.80 -4.46
C ALA A 28 -2.14 -6.08 -4.75
N SER A 29 -2.62 -7.26 -4.35
CA SER A 29 -4.04 -7.64 -4.38
C SER A 29 -4.67 -7.66 -2.99
N GLN A 30 -6.01 -7.56 -2.93
CA GLN A 30 -6.72 -7.63 -1.66
C GLN A 30 -6.49 -8.98 -0.97
N GLY A 31 -6.15 -8.95 0.33
CA GLY A 31 -5.89 -10.14 1.13
C GLY A 31 -4.54 -10.83 0.85
N GLN A 32 -3.72 -10.29 -0.05
CA GLN A 32 -2.36 -10.76 -0.27
C GLN A 32 -1.52 -10.53 1.00
N SER A 33 -0.77 -11.53 1.42
CA SER A 33 0.26 -11.37 2.45
C SER A 33 1.49 -10.69 1.83
N LEU A 34 1.95 -9.63 2.45
CA LEU A 34 3.08 -8.83 1.98
C LEU A 34 4.29 -9.05 2.88
N ALA A 35 5.47 -9.18 2.28
CA ALA A 35 6.75 -9.17 2.98
C ALA A 35 7.18 -7.73 3.32
N VAL A 36 8.16 -7.61 4.22
CA VAL A 36 8.85 -6.34 4.47
C VAL A 36 9.53 -5.90 3.16
N ASP A 37 9.38 -4.61 2.82
CA ASP A 37 9.90 -3.98 1.61
C ASP A 37 9.32 -4.49 0.27
N GLU A 38 8.20 -5.21 0.30
CA GLU A 38 7.49 -5.61 -0.93
C GLU A 38 6.80 -4.41 -1.62
N LEU A 39 6.90 -4.36 -2.95
CA LEU A 39 6.31 -3.29 -3.76
C LEU A 39 4.77 -3.40 -3.80
N ILE A 40 4.09 -2.39 -3.27
CA ILE A 40 2.62 -2.31 -3.28
C ILE A 40 2.10 -1.52 -4.49
N MET A 41 2.70 -0.37 -4.76
CA MET A 41 2.21 0.59 -5.74
C MET A 41 3.35 1.48 -6.27
N GLU A 42 3.30 1.80 -7.55
CA GLU A 42 4.18 2.76 -8.22
C GLU A 42 3.44 4.06 -8.51
N PHE A 43 4.16 5.17 -8.38
CA PHE A 43 3.69 6.51 -8.73
C PHE A 43 4.52 7.06 -9.88
N GLU A 44 3.91 7.92 -10.69
CA GLU A 44 4.63 8.78 -11.65
C GLU A 44 5.35 9.95 -10.96
#